data_AF-A0A7N2N5Y1-F1
#
_entry.id   AF-A0A7N2N5Y1-F1
#
_cell.length_a   1.000
_cell.length_b   1.000
_cell.length_c   1.000
_cell.angle_alpha   90.00
_cell.angle_beta   90.00
_cell.angle_gamma   90.00
#
_symmetry.space_group_name_H-M   'P 1'
#
loop_
_entity.id
_entity.type
_entity.pdbx_description
1 polymer ?
#
loop_
_entity_poly.entity_id
_entity_poly.type
_entity_poly.pdbx_seq_one_letter_code
_entity_poly.pdbx_strand_id
1 'polypeptide(L)'
;MIRIKGIFFVAIDQSKPLSDQGPFDVVMHKLLGKEWRQIIEDYRQTHPEVTVLDPPDAIQHLRNRQFMLQAVADLNLSDSYGKVGVPRQLVIKKDASSIPDAVTKSGLILPLVAKPLIADGSAKSHELSLAFDQKSLQKLEPPLVLQEFVNHGGVLFKVYIVGETIKVVRRFSLPDDVCKRELSKNAGVYHVPRVSCAAASADDANLDPRVAELPPRPLLEKLAKELRHRLGLRLFNLDIIREHGSRDRFYVIDINYFPV
;
A
#
# COMPACT_ATOMS: atom_id res chain seq x y z
N MET A 1 -8.08 -28.96 13.69
CA MET A 1 -6.92 -29.26 12.82
C MET A 1 -7.45 -29.71 11.46
N ILE A 2 -6.97 -29.10 10.38
CA ILE A 2 -7.36 -29.47 9.01
C ILE A 2 -6.12 -29.99 8.29
N ARG A 3 -6.22 -31.07 7.50
CA ARG A 3 -5.11 -31.62 6.74
C ARG A 3 -5.35 -31.46 5.24
N ILE A 4 -4.45 -30.77 4.54
CA ILE A 4 -4.52 -30.55 3.09
C ILE A 4 -3.16 -30.84 2.49
N LYS A 5 -3.08 -31.72 1.48
CA LYS A 5 -1.84 -32.08 0.77
C LYS A 5 -0.68 -32.46 1.71
N GLY A 6 -0.98 -33.12 2.83
CA GLY A 6 0.02 -33.52 3.83
C GLY A 6 0.41 -32.46 4.85
N ILE A 7 -0.08 -31.23 4.73
CA ILE A 7 0.17 -30.13 5.68
C ILE A 7 -0.95 -30.08 6.72
N PHE A 8 -0.58 -29.93 7.99
CA PHE A 8 -1.51 -29.77 9.10
C PHE A 8 -1.69 -28.28 9.43
N PHE A 9 -2.93 -27.82 9.37
CA PHE A 9 -3.31 -26.48 9.78
C PHE A 9 -3.91 -26.53 11.19
N VAL A 10 -3.25 -25.83 12.11
CA VAL A 10 -3.64 -25.68 13.50
C VAL A 10 -3.85 -24.20 13.76
N ALA A 11 -5.03 -23.83 14.27
CA ALA A 11 -5.27 -22.47 14.71
C ALA A 11 -4.58 -22.27 16.06
N ILE A 12 -3.80 -21.19 16.20
CA ILE A 12 -3.13 -20.84 17.45
C ILE A 12 -4.18 -20.32 18.45
N ASP A 13 -4.21 -20.95 19.62
CA ASP A 13 -4.99 -20.52 20.78
C ASP A 13 -4.21 -19.44 21.53
N GLN A 14 -4.65 -18.20 21.43
CA GLN A 14 -4.00 -17.05 22.08
C GLN A 14 -4.13 -17.06 23.61
N SER A 15 -4.97 -17.93 24.19
CA SER A 15 -5.12 -18.06 25.64
C SER A 15 -4.04 -18.94 26.29
N LYS A 16 -3.22 -19.61 25.48
CA LYS A 16 -2.17 -20.53 25.93
C LYS A 16 -0.79 -20.10 25.42
N PRO A 17 0.31 -20.45 26.11
CA PRO A 17 1.65 -20.23 25.60
C PRO A 17 1.85 -20.88 24.23
N LEU A 18 2.61 -20.23 23.34
CA LEU A 18 2.86 -20.75 21.99
C LEU A 18 3.74 -22.02 22.01
N SER A 19 4.65 -22.12 22.99
CA SER A 19 5.49 -23.29 23.26
C SER A 19 4.70 -24.58 23.46
N ASP A 20 3.51 -24.47 24.03
CA ASP A 20 2.71 -25.62 24.47
C ASP A 20 1.81 -26.14 23.35
N GLN A 21 1.81 -25.48 22.19
CA GLN A 21 0.93 -25.77 21.05
C GLN A 21 1.68 -26.38 19.86
N GLY A 22 3.02 -26.37 19.90
CA GLY A 22 3.88 -26.92 18.88
C GLY A 22 4.10 -28.45 19.00
N PRO A 23 5.05 -29.01 18.23
CA PRO A 23 5.98 -28.30 17.34
C PRO A 23 5.27 -27.73 16.10
N PHE A 24 5.70 -26.56 15.65
CA PHE A 24 5.26 -25.95 14.39
C PHE A 24 6.42 -25.94 13.40
N ASP A 25 6.17 -26.19 12.12
CA ASP A 25 7.17 -25.92 11.07
C ASP A 25 7.11 -24.45 10.62
N VAL A 26 5.88 -23.90 10.57
CA VAL A 26 5.59 -22.54 10.10
C VAL A 26 4.53 -21.90 10.98
N VAL A 27 4.77 -20.66 11.39
CA VAL A 27 3.79 -19.82 12.09
C VAL A 27 3.38 -18.69 11.18
N MET A 28 2.14 -18.75 10.67
CA MET A 28 1.54 -17.68 9.87
C MET A 28 0.67 -16.78 10.75
N HIS A 29 0.88 -15.47 10.71
CA HIS A 29 0.15 -14.54 11.58
C HIS A 29 -0.15 -13.18 10.92
N LYS A 30 -1.22 -12.54 11.39
CA LYS A 30 -1.63 -11.18 11.00
C LYS A 30 -1.92 -10.29 12.22
N LEU A 31 -1.69 -10.79 13.43
CA LEU A 31 -2.02 -10.07 14.66
C LEU A 31 -1.07 -8.90 14.88
N LEU A 32 -1.64 -7.77 15.24
CA LEU A 32 -0.93 -6.53 15.51
C LEU A 32 -0.91 -6.29 17.03
N GLY A 33 0.18 -5.76 17.56
CA GLY A 33 0.27 -5.40 18.98
C GLY A 33 1.67 -5.57 19.53
N LYS A 34 2.02 -4.88 20.61
CA LYS A 34 3.34 -5.05 21.25
C LYS A 34 3.48 -6.43 21.86
N GLU A 35 2.44 -6.90 22.55
CA GLU A 35 2.40 -8.19 23.24
C GLU A 35 2.57 -9.38 22.28
N TRP A 36 1.73 -9.46 21.23
CA TRP A 36 1.84 -10.54 20.25
C TRP A 36 3.21 -10.60 19.57
N ARG A 37 3.78 -9.44 19.25
CA ARG A 37 5.12 -9.39 18.65
C ARG A 37 6.18 -9.93 19.60
N GLN A 38 6.09 -9.62 20.90
CA GLN A 38 7.00 -10.16 21.89
C GLN A 38 6.88 -11.69 21.97
N ILE A 39 5.65 -12.22 22.01
CA ILE A 39 5.38 -13.67 22.05
C ILE A 39 6.02 -14.38 20.84
N ILE A 40 5.83 -13.84 19.63
CA ILE A 40 6.38 -14.44 18.40
C ILE A 40 7.91 -14.34 18.36
N GLU A 41 8.47 -13.22 18.83
CA GLU A 41 9.91 -13.00 18.85
C GLU A 41 10.61 -13.93 19.86
N ASP A 42 10.06 -14.07 21.07
CA ASP A 42 10.55 -14.99 22.10
C ASP A 42 10.46 -16.46 21.63
N TYR A 43 9.36 -16.82 20.96
CA TYR A 43 9.21 -18.14 20.37
C TYR A 43 10.24 -18.40 19.26
N ARG A 44 10.50 -17.44 18.39
CA ARG A 44 11.51 -17.53 17.32
C ARG A 44 12.93 -17.69 17.88
N GLN A 45 13.25 -17.02 18.99
CA GLN A 45 14.56 -17.14 19.63
C GLN A 45 14.80 -18.54 20.23
N THR A 46 13.75 -19.15 20.76
CA THR A 46 13.81 -20.48 21.37
C THR A 46 13.63 -21.62 20.36
N HIS A 47 13.07 -21.33 19.19
CA HIS A 47 12.78 -22.29 18.11
C HIS A 47 13.24 -21.75 16.74
N PRO A 48 14.56 -21.63 16.49
CA PRO A 48 15.10 -21.05 15.26
C PRO A 48 14.79 -21.86 13.99
N GLU A 49 14.39 -23.12 14.13
CA GLU A 49 13.92 -23.98 13.04
C GLU A 49 12.55 -23.57 12.49
N VAL A 50 11.76 -22.82 13.26
CA VAL A 50 10.40 -22.42 12.89
C VAL A 50 10.41 -21.21 11.98
N THR A 51 9.74 -21.32 10.84
CA THR A 51 9.57 -20.17 9.94
C THR A 51 8.39 -19.29 10.38
N VAL A 52 8.65 -18.05 10.77
CA VAL A 52 7.59 -17.05 11.05
C VAL A 52 7.26 -16.27 9.77
N LEU A 53 5.98 -16.31 9.37
CA LEU A 53 5.48 -15.73 8.13
C LEU A 53 4.44 -14.62 8.42
N ASP A 54 4.76 -13.33 8.24
CA ASP A 54 6.10 -12.73 8.03
C ASP A 54 6.74 -12.27 9.35
N PRO A 55 8.06 -11.99 9.41
CA PRO A 55 8.71 -11.51 10.62
C PRO A 55 8.09 -10.20 11.19
N PRO A 56 7.86 -10.10 12.52
CA PRO A 56 7.26 -8.92 13.15
C PRO A 56 7.97 -7.59 12.91
N ASP A 57 9.29 -7.60 12.73
CA ASP A 57 10.14 -6.45 12.40
C ASP A 57 9.91 -5.98 10.96
N ALA A 58 9.88 -6.91 10.00
CA ALA A 58 9.56 -6.62 8.60
C ALA A 58 8.18 -5.96 8.44
N ILE A 59 7.18 -6.47 9.18
CA ILE A 59 5.81 -5.93 9.17
C ILE A 59 5.79 -4.49 9.73
N GLN A 60 6.64 -4.16 10.71
CA GLN A 60 6.68 -2.83 11.30
C GLN A 60 7.10 -1.74 10.33
N HIS A 61 7.97 -2.06 9.36
CA HIS A 61 8.40 -1.10 8.35
C HIS A 61 7.23 -0.59 7.49
N LEU A 62 6.16 -1.36 7.34
CA LEU A 62 4.95 -0.94 6.61
C LEU A 62 4.03 0.00 7.42
N ARG A 63 4.25 0.21 8.72
CA ARG A 63 3.39 1.11 9.52
C ARG A 63 3.60 2.59 9.22
N ASN A 64 4.68 2.94 8.52
CA ASN A 64 5.00 4.31 8.18
C ASN A 64 5.09 4.42 6.66
N ARG A 65 4.16 5.20 6.07
CA ARG A 65 4.02 5.35 4.63
C ARG A 65 5.27 5.92 3.94
N GLN A 66 6.11 6.67 4.67
CA GLN A 66 7.38 7.16 4.15
C GLN A 66 8.33 6.00 3.84
N PHE A 67 8.57 5.11 4.82
CA PHE A 67 9.49 3.98 4.64
C PHE A 67 8.94 2.96 3.65
N MET A 68 7.62 2.73 3.68
CA MET A 68 6.91 1.83 2.79
C MET A 68 7.22 2.08 1.31
N LEU A 69 7.07 3.32 0.85
CA LEU A 69 7.27 3.67 -0.55
C LEU A 69 8.74 3.96 -0.89
N GLN A 70 9.59 4.22 0.10
CA GLN A 70 11.02 4.42 -0.12
C GLN A 70 11.67 3.18 -0.75
N ALA A 71 11.29 1.97 -0.35
CA ALA A 71 11.80 0.73 -0.91
C ALA A 71 11.55 0.60 -2.43
N VAL A 72 10.44 1.17 -2.92
CA VAL A 72 10.12 1.24 -4.35
C VAL A 72 10.92 2.36 -5.03
N ALA A 73 10.99 3.54 -4.39
CA ALA A 73 11.73 4.68 -4.91
C ALA A 73 13.22 4.36 -5.16
N ASP A 74 13.85 3.66 -4.21
CA ASP A 74 15.26 3.27 -4.26
C ASP A 74 15.55 2.18 -5.30
N LEU A 75 14.52 1.45 -5.76
CA LEU A 75 14.69 0.40 -6.74
C LEU A 75 14.99 0.97 -8.13
N ASN A 76 14.43 2.14 -8.45
CA ASN A 76 14.50 2.78 -9.77
C ASN A 76 14.31 1.77 -10.93
N LEU A 77 13.29 0.91 -10.80
CA LEU A 77 13.06 -0.19 -11.72
C LEU A 77 12.66 0.35 -13.09
N SER A 78 13.52 0.12 -14.08
CA SER A 78 13.27 0.47 -15.48
C SER A 78 13.84 -0.63 -16.36
N ASP A 79 13.00 -1.26 -17.17
CA ASP A 79 13.42 -2.28 -18.11
C ASP A 79 12.57 -2.26 -19.40
N SER A 80 12.72 -3.29 -20.23
CA SER A 80 11.98 -3.42 -21.50
C SER A 80 10.46 -3.49 -21.36
N TYR A 81 9.94 -3.78 -20.16
CA TYR A 81 8.51 -3.87 -19.88
C TYR A 81 7.96 -2.58 -19.27
N GLY A 82 8.82 -1.64 -18.89
CA GLY A 82 8.44 -0.30 -18.44
C GLY A 82 9.21 0.16 -17.22
N LYS A 83 8.74 1.26 -16.65
CA LYS A 83 9.30 1.93 -15.48
C LYS A 83 8.31 1.89 -14.33
N VAL A 84 8.80 1.51 -13.15
CA VAL A 84 8.04 1.57 -11.90
C VAL A 84 8.67 2.63 -10.99
N GLY A 85 7.84 3.51 -10.47
CA GLY A 85 8.26 4.51 -9.49
C GLY A 85 7.22 4.73 -8.41
N VAL A 86 7.40 5.82 -7.68
CA VAL A 86 6.41 6.37 -6.73
C VAL A 86 6.12 7.81 -7.14
N PRO A 87 4.88 8.30 -7.01
CA PRO A 87 4.62 9.72 -7.25
C PRO A 87 5.40 10.57 -6.25
N ARG A 88 5.76 11.80 -6.64
CA ARG A 88 6.50 12.69 -5.73
C ARG A 88 5.67 12.94 -4.49
N GLN A 89 6.32 12.98 -3.34
CA GLN A 89 5.64 13.07 -2.06
C GLN A 89 6.44 13.86 -1.02
N LEU A 90 5.74 14.40 -0.04
CA LEU A 90 6.27 15.18 1.07
C LEU A 90 5.61 14.75 2.39
N VAL A 91 6.42 14.59 3.43
CA VAL A 91 5.94 14.25 4.78
C VAL A 91 5.79 15.51 5.61
N ILE A 92 4.59 15.73 6.15
CA ILE A 92 4.31 16.82 7.11
C ILE A 92 4.04 16.19 8.47
N LYS A 93 4.89 16.49 9.46
CA LYS A 93 4.84 15.82 10.77
C LYS A 93 3.98 16.52 11.83
N LYS A 94 3.94 17.86 11.85
CA LYS A 94 3.37 18.59 13.00
C LYS A 94 2.64 19.88 12.65
N ASP A 95 3.27 20.78 11.90
CA ASP A 95 2.73 22.12 11.73
C ASP A 95 1.82 22.20 10.49
N ALA A 96 0.52 22.33 10.72
CA ALA A 96 -0.47 22.47 9.66
C ALA A 96 -0.33 23.80 8.89
N SER A 97 0.12 24.86 9.58
CA SER A 97 0.20 26.20 8.99
C SER A 97 1.30 26.33 7.94
N SER A 98 2.37 25.53 8.04
CA SER A 98 3.47 25.50 7.07
C SER A 98 3.23 24.59 5.86
N ILE A 99 2.10 23.88 5.78
CA ILE A 99 1.82 22.98 4.66
C ILE A 99 1.90 23.69 3.29
N PRO A 100 1.23 24.84 3.07
CA PRO A 100 1.31 25.57 1.79
C PRO A 100 2.74 25.92 1.37
N ASP A 101 3.54 26.45 2.31
CA ASP A 101 4.91 26.87 2.06
C ASP A 101 5.83 25.67 1.80
N ALA A 102 5.64 24.57 2.55
CA ALA A 102 6.38 23.34 2.36
C ALA A 102 6.08 22.70 0.99
N VAL A 103 4.82 22.70 0.55
CA VAL A 103 4.41 22.25 -0.78
C VAL A 103 5.05 23.11 -1.87
N THR A 104 5.01 24.43 -1.72
CA THR A 104 5.60 25.37 -2.68
C THR A 104 7.12 25.19 -2.77
N LYS A 105 7.80 25.09 -1.64
CA LYS A 105 9.26 24.91 -1.55
C LYS A 105 9.72 23.56 -2.11
N SER A 106 8.92 22.51 -1.92
CA SER A 106 9.20 21.18 -2.50
C SER A 106 8.88 21.08 -3.99
N GLY A 107 8.15 22.06 -4.54
CA GLY A 107 7.74 22.11 -5.94
C GLY A 107 6.78 20.97 -6.31
N LEU A 108 5.98 20.49 -5.35
CA LEU A 108 4.92 19.52 -5.63
C LEU A 108 3.78 20.18 -6.41
N ILE A 109 3.18 19.43 -7.33
CA ILE A 109 2.14 19.94 -8.22
C ILE A 109 0.76 19.48 -7.73
N LEU A 110 -0.19 20.41 -7.64
CA LEU A 110 -1.58 20.11 -7.29
C LEU A 110 -2.32 19.41 -8.45
N PRO A 111 -3.27 18.50 -8.17
CA PRO A 111 -3.79 18.19 -6.83
C PRO A 111 -2.91 17.18 -6.08
N LEU A 112 -2.98 17.22 -4.74
CA LEU A 112 -2.23 16.35 -3.85
C LEU A 112 -3.16 15.45 -3.06
N VAL A 113 -2.89 14.14 -3.08
CA VAL A 113 -3.52 13.15 -2.20
C VAL A 113 -2.85 13.25 -0.83
N ALA A 114 -3.61 13.63 0.18
CA ALA A 114 -3.23 13.61 1.58
C ALA A 114 -3.62 12.27 2.21
N LYS A 115 -2.64 11.60 2.82
CA LYS A 115 -2.80 10.32 3.53
C LYS A 115 -2.24 10.47 4.96
N PRO A 116 -2.88 9.92 6.00
CA PRO A 116 -2.28 9.85 7.33
C PRO A 116 -0.89 9.24 7.29
N LEU A 117 0.08 9.75 8.06
CA LEU A 117 1.45 9.22 8.02
C LEU A 117 1.52 7.79 8.57
N ILE A 118 0.69 7.51 9.57
CA ILE A 118 0.60 6.21 10.25
C ILE A 118 -0.39 5.32 9.49
N ALA A 119 0.07 4.13 9.08
CA ALA A 119 -0.72 3.07 8.48
C ALA A 119 -0.83 1.89 9.46
N ASP A 120 -1.70 2.04 10.47
CA ASP A 120 -1.89 1.06 11.54
C ASP A 120 -3.10 0.13 11.32
N GLY A 121 -3.81 0.28 10.21
CA GLY A 121 -5.01 -0.49 9.87
C GLY A 121 -6.28 0.01 10.57
N SER A 122 -6.22 1.09 11.35
CA SER A 122 -7.41 1.73 11.91
C SER A 122 -8.24 2.40 10.82
N ALA A 123 -9.55 2.59 11.06
CA ALA A 123 -10.43 3.29 10.12
C ALA A 123 -9.89 4.69 9.74
N LYS A 124 -9.29 5.40 10.71
CA LYS A 124 -8.68 6.72 10.52
C LYS A 124 -7.43 6.69 9.65
N SER A 125 -6.63 5.61 9.70
CA SER A 125 -5.42 5.46 8.86
C SER A 125 -5.69 5.32 7.35
N HIS A 126 -6.95 5.08 6.98
CA HIS A 126 -7.41 4.93 5.60
C HIS A 126 -8.21 6.13 5.07
N GLU A 127 -8.35 7.21 5.85
CA GLU A 127 -8.97 8.43 5.35
C GLU A 127 -8.05 9.06 4.30
N LEU A 128 -8.58 9.28 3.10
CA LEU A 128 -7.88 9.91 1.99
C LEU A 128 -8.57 11.22 1.67
N SER A 129 -7.78 12.26 1.49
CA SER A 129 -8.25 13.60 1.18
C SER A 129 -7.53 14.13 -0.05
N LEU A 130 -8.22 14.82 -0.94
CA LEU A 130 -7.64 15.44 -2.12
C LEU A 130 -7.62 16.96 -1.93
N ALA A 131 -6.44 17.56 -2.03
CA ALA A 131 -6.23 19.00 -1.98
C ALA A 131 -5.97 19.53 -3.39
N PHE A 132 -6.83 20.44 -3.86
CA PHE A 132 -6.78 20.96 -5.24
C PHE A 132 -6.14 22.34 -5.36
N ASP A 133 -6.12 23.09 -4.27
CA ASP A 133 -5.62 24.46 -4.21
C ASP A 133 -4.92 24.75 -2.88
N GLN A 134 -4.29 25.92 -2.79
CA GLN A 134 -3.60 26.37 -1.59
C GLN A 134 -4.53 26.50 -0.38
N LYS A 135 -5.82 26.84 -0.59
CA LYS A 135 -6.82 26.94 0.49
C LYS A 135 -7.15 25.57 1.06
N SER A 136 -7.15 24.53 0.24
CA SER A 136 -7.37 23.15 0.65
C SER A 136 -6.23 22.66 1.53
N LEU A 137 -4.99 23.03 1.23
CA LEU A 137 -3.81 22.64 2.02
C LEU A 137 -3.87 23.15 3.46
N GLN A 138 -4.45 24.33 3.70
CA GLN A 138 -4.62 24.91 5.04
C GLN A 138 -5.62 24.14 5.92
N LYS A 139 -6.45 23.28 5.33
CA LYS A 139 -7.47 22.48 6.04
C LYS A 139 -6.97 21.07 6.39
N LEU A 140 -5.71 20.74 6.07
CA LEU A 140 -5.15 19.42 6.30
C LEU A 140 -4.53 19.32 7.69
N GLU A 141 -4.71 18.17 8.33
CA GLU A 141 -4.21 17.90 9.68
C GLU A 141 -3.06 16.90 9.67
N PRO A 142 -1.84 17.28 10.07
CA PRO A 142 -0.71 16.35 10.22
C PRO A 142 -0.87 15.44 11.45
N PRO A 143 -0.16 14.30 11.53
CA PRO A 143 0.89 13.87 10.61
C PRO A 143 0.35 13.20 9.33
N LEU A 144 0.84 13.65 8.17
CA LEU A 144 0.38 13.17 6.87
C LEU A 144 1.52 13.07 5.84
N VAL A 145 1.22 12.36 4.75
CA VAL A 145 1.99 12.35 3.51
C VAL A 145 1.14 13.03 2.44
N LEU A 146 1.70 14.03 1.77
CA LEU A 146 1.15 14.60 0.55
C LEU A 146 1.82 13.92 -0.64
N GLN A 147 1.04 13.39 -1.56
CA GLN A 147 1.52 12.69 -2.74
C GLN A 147 0.88 13.30 -3.99
N GLU A 148 1.66 13.55 -5.05
CA GLU A 148 1.13 14.02 -6.32
C GLU A 148 0.08 13.06 -6.87
N PHE A 149 -1.06 13.61 -7.28
CA PHE A 149 -2.06 12.85 -7.99
C PHE A 149 -1.60 12.63 -9.44
N VAL A 150 -1.48 11.37 -9.83
CA VAL A 150 -1.17 10.98 -11.21
C VAL A 150 -2.46 10.55 -11.86
N ASN A 151 -2.82 11.16 -12.99
CA ASN A 151 -3.94 10.70 -13.79
C ASN A 151 -3.68 9.28 -14.28
N HIS A 152 -4.65 8.38 -14.12
CA HIS A 152 -4.53 6.94 -14.35
C HIS A 152 -5.82 6.31 -14.89
N GLY A 153 -6.73 7.11 -15.46
CA GLY A 153 -7.96 6.63 -16.10
C GLY A 153 -8.96 6.01 -15.13
N GLY A 154 -8.82 6.25 -13.82
CA GLY A 154 -9.73 5.70 -12.80
C GLY A 154 -9.62 4.20 -12.59
N VAL A 155 -8.47 3.58 -12.90
CA VAL A 155 -8.24 2.14 -12.67
C VAL A 155 -7.00 1.91 -11.80
N LEU A 156 -7.17 1.11 -10.76
CA LEU A 156 -6.11 0.65 -9.89
C LEU A 156 -5.86 -0.85 -10.12
N PHE A 157 -4.59 -1.24 -10.21
CA PHE A 157 -4.16 -2.63 -10.25
C PHE A 157 -3.73 -3.06 -8.85
N LYS A 158 -4.53 -3.90 -8.21
CA LYS A 158 -4.18 -4.49 -6.92
C LYS A 158 -3.42 -5.79 -7.17
N VAL A 159 -2.13 -5.78 -6.85
CA VAL A 159 -1.20 -6.88 -7.12
C VAL A 159 -0.93 -7.62 -5.81
N TYR A 160 -1.57 -8.76 -5.62
CA TYR A 160 -1.36 -9.65 -4.48
C TYR A 160 -0.12 -10.51 -4.70
N ILE A 161 0.76 -10.55 -3.70
CA ILE A 161 2.02 -11.29 -3.71
C ILE A 161 1.99 -12.31 -2.56
N VAL A 162 2.10 -13.58 -2.92
CA VAL A 162 2.19 -14.72 -2.00
C VAL A 162 3.45 -15.51 -2.35
N GLY A 163 4.56 -15.14 -1.73
CA GLY A 163 5.88 -15.65 -2.10
C GLY A 163 6.19 -15.31 -3.57
N GLU A 164 6.30 -16.32 -4.42
CA GLU A 164 6.55 -16.14 -5.85
C GLU A 164 5.28 -16.02 -6.70
N THR A 165 4.12 -16.28 -6.09
CA THR A 165 2.84 -16.22 -6.79
C THR A 165 2.32 -14.79 -6.80
N ILE A 166 1.90 -14.34 -7.99
CA ILE A 166 1.31 -13.02 -8.21
C ILE A 166 -0.10 -13.18 -8.74
N LYS A 167 -1.05 -12.45 -8.15
CA LYS A 167 -2.40 -12.28 -8.66
C LYS A 167 -2.72 -10.80 -8.79
N VAL A 168 -3.15 -10.39 -9.97
CA VAL A 168 -3.58 -9.01 -10.23
C VAL A 168 -5.10 -8.99 -10.35
N VAL A 169 -5.72 -7.99 -9.74
CA VAL A 169 -7.15 -7.65 -9.92
C VAL A 169 -7.29 -6.17 -10.23
N ARG A 170 -8.28 -5.81 -11.04
CA ARG A 170 -8.62 -4.41 -11.31
C ARG A 170 -9.61 -3.89 -10.28
N ARG A 171 -9.41 -2.66 -9.83
CA ARG A 171 -10.34 -1.91 -8.99
C ARG A 171 -10.63 -0.58 -9.64
N PHE A 172 -11.83 -0.05 -9.46
CA PHE A 172 -12.08 1.35 -9.80
C PHE A 172 -11.21 2.24 -8.91
N SER A 173 -10.85 3.41 -9.39
CA SER A 173 -10.05 4.40 -8.67
C SER A 173 -10.56 5.81 -8.94
N LEU A 174 -9.88 6.81 -8.37
CA LEU A 174 -10.20 8.21 -8.59
C LEU A 174 -10.06 8.58 -10.09
N PRO A 175 -11.06 9.23 -10.70
CA PRO A 175 -10.99 9.62 -12.12
C PRO A 175 -10.03 10.80 -12.35
N ASP A 176 -9.53 10.99 -13.56
CA ASP A 176 -8.46 11.98 -13.85
C ASP A 176 -8.88 13.45 -13.67
N ASP A 177 -10.15 13.76 -13.90
CA ASP A 177 -10.67 15.12 -13.81
C ASP A 177 -11.35 15.42 -12.46
N VAL A 178 -10.92 14.79 -11.34
CA VAL A 178 -11.48 15.15 -10.01
C VAL A 178 -11.39 16.67 -9.78
N CYS A 179 -10.29 17.29 -10.22
CA CYS A 179 -10.09 18.74 -10.22
C CYS A 179 -11.24 19.51 -10.87
N LYS A 180 -11.57 19.25 -12.14
CA LYS A 180 -12.49 20.14 -12.91
C LYS A 180 -13.93 20.05 -12.42
N ARG A 181 -14.36 18.86 -12.02
CA ARG A 181 -15.73 18.62 -11.55
C ARG A 181 -15.99 19.14 -10.14
N GLU A 182 -14.97 19.12 -9.27
CA GLU A 182 -15.11 19.52 -7.87
C GLU A 182 -14.70 20.98 -7.61
N LEU A 183 -13.72 21.54 -8.36
CA LEU A 183 -13.37 22.96 -8.29
C LEU A 183 -14.56 23.88 -8.64
N SER A 184 -15.54 23.38 -9.39
CA SER A 184 -16.77 24.11 -9.71
C SER A 184 -17.86 24.02 -8.64
N LYS A 185 -17.73 23.10 -7.66
CA LYS A 185 -18.78 22.81 -6.68
C LYS A 185 -18.37 23.04 -5.22
N ASN A 186 -17.10 22.86 -4.87
CA ASN A 186 -16.64 22.86 -3.48
C ASN A 186 -15.33 23.66 -3.30
N ALA A 187 -15.37 24.70 -2.47
CA ALA A 187 -14.16 25.39 -2.02
C ALA A 187 -13.52 24.63 -0.84
N GLY A 188 -12.65 23.65 -1.09
CA GLY A 188 -11.90 22.97 -0.03
C GLY A 188 -11.43 21.56 -0.33
N VAL A 189 -11.09 20.85 0.74
CA VAL A 189 -10.61 19.45 0.72
C VAL A 189 -11.76 18.53 0.35
N TYR A 190 -11.54 17.67 -0.63
CA TYR A 190 -12.46 16.59 -0.95
C TYR A 190 -12.06 15.32 -0.20
N HIS A 191 -12.89 14.91 0.75
CA HIS A 191 -12.73 13.61 1.39
C HIS A 191 -13.17 12.52 0.43
N VAL A 192 -12.25 11.62 0.09
CA VAL A 192 -12.54 10.49 -0.79
C VAL A 192 -13.42 9.52 0.00
N PRO A 193 -14.70 9.29 -0.38
CA PRO A 193 -15.54 8.38 0.37
C PRO A 193 -14.95 6.97 0.28
N ARG A 194 -14.85 6.24 1.41
CA ARG A 194 -14.29 4.86 1.45
C ARG A 194 -14.96 3.90 0.46
N VAL A 195 -16.22 4.17 0.08
CA VAL A 195 -17.05 3.37 -0.83
C VAL A 195 -16.89 3.80 -2.29
N SER A 196 -16.27 4.95 -2.56
CA SER A 196 -16.11 5.48 -3.90
C SER A 196 -14.83 4.95 -4.53
N CYS A 197 -15.01 3.96 -5.40
CA CYS A 197 -14.05 3.42 -6.37
C CYS A 197 -13.13 2.27 -5.89
N ALA A 198 -12.20 2.46 -4.94
CA ALA A 198 -11.10 1.49 -4.70
C ALA A 198 -11.53 0.08 -4.22
N ALA A 199 -12.68 -0.05 -3.56
CA ALA A 199 -13.19 -1.33 -3.08
C ALA A 199 -14.00 -2.12 -4.13
N ALA A 200 -14.49 -1.46 -5.18
CA ALA A 200 -15.31 -2.12 -6.20
C ALA A 200 -14.42 -2.81 -7.24
N SER A 201 -14.70 -4.10 -7.50
CA SER A 201 -14.03 -4.83 -8.59
C SER A 201 -14.34 -4.17 -9.92
N ALA A 202 -13.32 -4.06 -10.76
CA ALA A 202 -13.40 -3.56 -12.12
C ALA A 202 -13.07 -4.66 -13.15
N ASP A 203 -12.94 -5.92 -12.72
CA ASP A 203 -12.51 -7.00 -13.61
C ASP A 203 -13.52 -7.33 -14.72
N ASP A 204 -14.81 -7.22 -14.41
CA ASP A 204 -15.90 -7.49 -15.37
C ASP A 204 -16.44 -6.20 -16.02
N ALA A 205 -15.83 -5.05 -15.72
CA ALA A 205 -16.26 -3.77 -16.27
C ALA A 205 -15.75 -3.60 -17.71
N ASN A 206 -16.60 -3.02 -18.58
CA ASN A 206 -16.20 -2.65 -19.93
C ASN A 206 -15.37 -1.36 -19.89
N LEU A 207 -14.05 -1.51 -19.73
CA LEU A 207 -13.08 -0.41 -19.64
C LEU A 207 -12.29 -0.27 -20.93
N ASP A 208 -11.79 0.94 -21.21
CA ASP A 208 -10.87 1.17 -22.33
C ASP A 208 -9.63 0.28 -22.16
N PRO A 209 -9.31 -0.61 -23.12
CA PRO A 209 -8.14 -1.48 -23.06
C PRO A 209 -6.83 -0.73 -22.83
N ARG A 210 -6.73 0.52 -23.30
CA ARG A 210 -5.54 1.38 -23.13
C ARG A 210 -5.31 1.76 -21.66
N VAL A 211 -6.35 1.73 -20.85
CA VAL A 211 -6.32 2.05 -19.41
C VAL A 211 -6.29 0.78 -18.58
N ALA A 212 -7.07 -0.23 -18.96
CA ALA A 212 -7.33 -1.41 -18.13
C ALA A 212 -6.45 -2.63 -18.45
N GLU A 213 -5.56 -2.56 -19.44
CA GLU A 213 -4.56 -3.59 -19.68
C GLU A 213 -3.73 -3.83 -18.40
N LEU A 214 -3.56 -5.11 -18.04
CA LEU A 214 -2.78 -5.46 -16.86
C LEU A 214 -1.31 -5.07 -17.03
N PRO A 215 -0.61 -4.65 -15.95
CA PRO A 215 0.83 -4.45 -16.00
C PRO A 215 1.54 -5.74 -16.47
N PRO A 216 2.61 -5.65 -17.28
CA PRO A 216 3.30 -6.82 -17.79
C PRO A 216 3.76 -7.74 -16.66
N ARG A 217 3.42 -9.03 -16.76
CA ARG A 217 3.75 -10.02 -15.73
C ARG A 217 5.26 -10.07 -15.40
N PRO A 218 6.19 -10.06 -16.38
CA PRO A 218 7.63 -10.05 -16.08
C PRO A 218 8.09 -8.82 -15.28
N LEU A 219 7.46 -7.66 -15.49
CA LEU A 219 7.73 -6.44 -14.70
C LEU A 219 7.31 -6.65 -13.24
N LEU A 220 6.11 -7.20 -13.03
CA LEU A 220 5.58 -7.49 -11.70
C LEU A 220 6.40 -8.55 -10.97
N GLU A 221 6.86 -9.59 -11.66
CA GLU A 221 7.70 -10.65 -11.09
C GLU A 221 9.04 -10.09 -10.58
N LYS A 222 9.70 -9.21 -11.35
CA LYS A 222 10.91 -8.52 -10.92
C LYS A 222 10.63 -7.58 -9.74
N LEU A 223 9.61 -6.75 -9.84
CA LEU A 223 9.21 -5.83 -8.77
C LEU A 223 8.92 -6.57 -7.46
N ALA A 224 8.12 -7.64 -7.53
CA ALA A 224 7.76 -8.46 -6.37
C ALA A 224 9.00 -9.15 -5.76
N LYS A 225 9.90 -9.69 -6.60
CA LYS A 225 11.16 -10.29 -6.11
C LYS A 225 12.00 -9.28 -5.33
N GLU A 226 12.21 -8.10 -5.87
CA GLU A 226 13.03 -7.05 -5.25
C GLU A 226 12.39 -6.52 -3.97
N LEU A 227 11.08 -6.29 -3.97
CA LEU A 227 10.37 -5.82 -2.77
C LEU A 227 10.31 -6.89 -1.68
N ARG A 228 10.17 -8.18 -2.01
CA ARG A 228 10.29 -9.25 -1.01
C ARG A 228 11.65 -9.21 -0.31
N HIS A 229 12.73 -9.02 -1.08
CA HIS A 229 14.08 -8.95 -0.51
C HIS A 229 14.27 -7.71 0.37
N ARG A 230 13.85 -6.53 -0.12
CA ARG A 230 14.03 -5.25 0.59
C ARG A 230 13.13 -5.09 1.81
N LEU A 231 11.89 -5.55 1.73
CA LEU A 231 10.93 -5.43 2.82
C LEU A 231 11.01 -6.61 3.81
N GLY A 232 11.61 -7.74 3.43
CA GLY A 232 11.62 -8.96 4.24
C GLY A 232 10.24 -9.63 4.35
N LEU A 233 9.32 -9.30 3.45
CA LEU A 233 7.94 -9.79 3.46
C LEU A 233 7.72 -10.80 2.34
N ARG A 234 6.75 -11.68 2.53
CA ARG A 234 6.28 -12.66 1.54
C ARG A 234 4.79 -12.52 1.25
N LEU A 235 4.01 -11.97 2.19
CA LEU A 235 2.56 -11.81 2.11
C LEU A 235 2.19 -10.33 2.13
N PHE A 236 2.08 -9.73 0.95
CA PHE A 236 1.66 -8.32 0.83
C PHE A 236 0.97 -8.09 -0.50
N ASN A 237 0.36 -6.93 -0.67
CA ASN A 237 -0.05 -6.46 -1.97
C ASN A 237 0.47 -5.07 -2.26
N LEU A 238 0.51 -4.74 -3.54
CA LEU A 238 0.79 -3.42 -4.06
C LEU A 238 -0.50 -2.84 -4.65
N ASP A 239 -0.68 -1.55 -4.45
CA ASP A 239 -1.66 -0.76 -5.17
C ASP A 239 -0.90 0.02 -6.24
N ILE A 240 -1.08 -0.36 -7.51
CA ILE A 240 -0.35 0.17 -8.67
C ILE A 240 -1.29 0.90 -9.61
N ILE A 241 -0.91 2.09 -10.05
CA ILE A 241 -1.58 2.83 -11.12
C ILE A 241 -0.68 2.96 -12.35
N ARG A 242 -1.27 3.06 -13.54
CA ARG A 242 -0.58 3.36 -14.80
C ARG A 242 -0.85 4.82 -15.16
N GLU A 243 0.19 5.60 -15.47
CA GLU A 243 0.00 6.99 -15.90
C GLU A 243 -0.82 7.04 -17.20
N HIS A 244 -1.92 7.79 -17.19
CA HIS A 244 -2.81 7.91 -18.33
C HIS A 244 -2.08 8.54 -19.51
N GLY A 245 -2.18 7.90 -20.67
CA GLY A 245 -1.49 8.28 -21.90
C GLY A 245 -0.13 7.60 -22.03
N SER A 246 0.40 7.02 -20.96
CA SER A 246 1.57 6.14 -21.01
C SER A 246 1.16 4.68 -21.20
N ARG A 247 2.04 3.88 -21.82
CA ARG A 247 1.88 2.42 -21.88
C ARG A 247 2.69 1.69 -20.81
N ASP A 248 3.77 2.32 -20.36
CA ASP A 248 4.88 1.65 -19.67
C ASP A 248 5.30 2.36 -18.38
N ARG A 249 4.59 3.40 -17.93
CA ARG A 249 4.89 4.09 -16.66
C ARG A 249 3.90 3.72 -15.58
N PHE A 250 4.41 3.08 -14.54
CA PHE A 250 3.65 2.58 -13.41
C PHE A 250 4.11 3.22 -12.11
N TYR A 251 3.16 3.44 -11.21
CA TYR A 251 3.41 4.02 -9.91
C TYR A 251 2.83 3.15 -8.81
N VAL A 252 3.65 2.77 -7.84
CA VAL A 252 3.18 2.16 -6.59
C VAL A 252 2.72 3.28 -5.67
N ILE A 253 1.47 3.24 -5.25
CA ILE A 253 0.85 4.28 -4.40
C ILE A 253 0.60 3.81 -2.96
N ASP A 254 0.60 2.50 -2.72
CA ASP A 254 0.43 1.90 -1.39
C ASP A 254 0.96 0.45 -1.37
N ILE A 255 1.40 -0.02 -0.20
CA ILE A 255 1.80 -1.41 0.05
C ILE A 255 1.12 -1.86 1.34
N ASN A 256 0.34 -2.93 1.31
CA ASN A 256 -0.34 -3.41 2.52
C ASN A 256 0.13 -4.82 2.90
N TYR A 257 0.34 -5.02 4.21
CA TYR A 257 0.67 -6.34 4.75
C TYR A 257 -0.56 -7.23 4.76
N PHE A 258 -0.42 -8.42 4.17
CA PHE A 258 -1.40 -9.52 4.21
C PHE A 258 -2.86 -9.04 4.12
N PRO A 259 -3.25 -8.32 3.06
CA PRO A 259 -4.60 -7.76 2.91
C PRO A 259 -5.68 -8.87 2.86
N VAL A 260 -6.94 -8.46 3.09
CA VAL A 260 -8.12 -9.32 2.87
C VAL A 260 -8.54 -9.27 1.40
#